data_AF-A0A7J3QTI5-F1
#
_entry.id   AF-A0A7J3QTI5-F1
#
_cell.length_a   1.000
_cell.length_b   1.000
_cell.length_c   1.000
_cell.angle_alpha   90.00
_cell.angle_beta   90.00
_cell.angle_gamma   90.00
#
_symmetry.space_group_name_H-M   'P 1'
#
loop_
_entity.id
_entity.type
_entity.pdbx_description
1 polymer ?
#
loop_
_entity_poly.entity_id
_entity_poly.type
_entity_poly.pdbx_seq_one_letter_code
_entity_poly.pdbx_strand_id
1 'polypeptide(L)'
;AIKCNASDVIMPFPGGVCRSGSKAGSLKYKLKASTNHPFCPTLKKVVADSQLPEDVNSVYEIVINGLTVEAVKKAMGEGIKAAINVPGVLRISAGNYGGKLGPYKAFLKEVLGLS
;
A
#
# COMPACT_ATOMS: atom_id res chain seq x y z
N ALA A 1 -12.26 0.98 -11.21
CA ALA A 1 -11.58 2.28 -11.05
C ALA A 1 -10.24 2.29 -11.78
N ILE A 2 -9.14 1.80 -11.20
CA ILE A 2 -7.79 1.88 -11.81
C ILE A 2 -7.78 1.37 -13.27
N LYS A 3 -8.21 0.12 -13.51
CA LYS A 3 -8.24 -0.47 -14.87
C LYS A 3 -9.08 0.30 -15.89
N CYS A 4 -10.05 1.09 -15.43
CA CYS A 4 -11.00 1.79 -16.30
C CYS A 4 -10.56 3.24 -16.56
N ASN A 5 -9.86 3.85 -15.59
CA ASN A 5 -9.62 5.30 -15.55
C ASN A 5 -8.14 5.66 -15.71
N ALA A 6 -7.22 4.71 -15.59
CA ALA A 6 -5.78 4.91 -15.74
C ALA A 6 -5.21 3.97 -16.81
N SER A 7 -4.56 4.54 -17.83
CA SER A 7 -3.77 3.83 -18.83
C SER A 7 -2.33 3.64 -18.36
N ASP A 8 -1.57 2.81 -19.07
CA ASP A 8 -0.11 2.69 -18.92
C ASP A 8 0.35 2.16 -17.55
N VAL A 9 -0.55 1.49 -16.84
CA VAL A 9 -0.30 0.87 -15.54
C VAL A 9 -0.82 -0.56 -15.50
N ILE A 10 -0.20 -1.37 -14.65
CA ILE A 10 -0.66 -2.70 -14.27
C ILE A 10 -0.69 -2.84 -12.75
N MET A 11 -1.58 -3.71 -12.26
CA MET A 11 -1.58 -4.17 -10.87
C MET A 11 -1.14 -5.64 -10.87
N PRO A 12 0.15 -5.95 -10.62
CA PRO A 12 0.72 -7.25 -10.98
C PRO A 12 0.33 -8.40 -10.06
N PHE A 13 -0.23 -8.10 -8.88
CA PHE A 13 -0.68 -9.14 -7.95
C PHE A 13 -1.94 -9.86 -8.46
N PRO A 14 -2.23 -11.09 -7.98
CA PRO A 14 -3.44 -11.82 -8.33
C PRO A 14 -4.71 -10.97 -8.11
N GLY A 15 -5.49 -10.76 -9.16
CA GLY A 15 -6.68 -9.89 -9.10
C GLY A 15 -6.38 -8.40 -8.88
N GLY A 16 -5.11 -7.99 -8.90
CA GLY A 16 -4.64 -6.64 -8.59
C GLY A 16 -4.47 -6.35 -7.10
N VAL A 17 -4.55 -7.36 -6.23
CA VAL A 17 -4.57 -7.17 -4.77
C VAL A 17 -3.47 -8.00 -4.09
N CYS A 18 -2.63 -7.33 -3.30
CA CYS A 18 -1.65 -7.95 -2.42
C CYS A 18 -2.26 -8.16 -1.03
N ARG A 19 -2.36 -9.42 -0.60
CA ARG A 19 -2.78 -9.82 0.75
C ARG A 19 -1.62 -10.12 1.70
N SER A 20 -0.39 -10.02 1.22
CA SER A 20 0.82 -10.49 1.90
C SER A 20 1.91 -9.42 1.84
N GLY A 21 1.60 -8.24 2.38
CA GLY A 21 2.55 -7.13 2.46
C GLY A 21 3.87 -7.56 3.12
N SER A 22 4.98 -7.13 2.53
CA SER A 22 6.33 -7.57 2.95
C SER A 22 7.19 -6.41 3.44
N LYS A 23 8.14 -6.72 4.32
CA LYS A 23 9.26 -5.84 4.68
C LYS A 23 10.58 -6.46 4.23
N ALA A 24 11.58 -5.60 4.02
CA ALA A 24 12.94 -6.05 3.72
C ALA A 24 13.54 -6.77 4.94
N GLY A 25 14.22 -7.89 4.70
CA GLY A 25 14.86 -8.70 5.74
C GLY A 25 13.87 -9.50 6.60
N SER A 26 14.38 -10.01 7.72
CA SER A 26 13.64 -10.72 8.76
C SER A 26 14.28 -10.47 10.11
N LEU A 27 13.50 -10.54 11.19
CA LEU A 27 13.97 -10.26 12.56
C LEU A 27 14.93 -11.33 13.09
N LYS A 28 14.75 -12.59 12.66
CA LYS A 28 15.46 -13.75 13.23
C LYS A 28 16.19 -14.61 12.19
N TYR A 29 15.71 -14.63 10.96
CA TYR A 29 16.18 -15.57 9.94
C TYR A 29 16.88 -14.84 8.79
N LYS A 30 17.77 -15.54 8.08
CA LYS A 30 18.44 -15.03 6.87
C LYS A 30 17.47 -15.09 5.67
N LEU A 31 16.48 -14.22 5.66
CA LEU A 31 15.50 -14.08 4.57
C LEU A 31 15.60 -12.70 3.92
N LYS A 32 15.48 -12.64 2.60
CA LYS A 32 15.49 -11.36 1.84
C LYS A 32 14.26 -10.50 2.14
N ALA A 33 13.10 -11.14 2.34
CA ALA A 33 11.85 -10.48 2.71
C ALA A 33 11.08 -11.36 3.70
N SER A 34 10.24 -10.72 4.51
CA SER A 34 9.32 -11.39 5.42
C SER A 34 8.03 -10.58 5.57
N THR A 35 7.04 -11.11 6.27
CA THR A 35 5.77 -10.39 6.50
C THR A 35 6.01 -9.04 7.17
N ASN A 36 5.26 -8.03 6.74
CA ASN A 36 5.27 -6.72 7.36
C ASN A 36 4.43 -6.72 8.65
N HIS A 37 4.94 -7.41 9.67
CA HIS A 37 4.27 -7.63 10.96
C HIS A 37 3.64 -6.40 11.64
N PRO A 38 4.15 -5.14 11.53
CA PRO A 38 3.47 -3.99 12.11
C PRO A 38 2.10 -3.70 11.47
N PHE A 39 1.84 -4.25 10.29
CA PHE A 39 0.58 -4.13 9.55
C PHE A 39 -0.22 -5.45 9.53
N CYS A 40 0.09 -6.41 10.40
CA CYS A 40 -0.66 -7.66 10.51
C CYS A 40 -1.79 -7.53 11.56
N PRO A 41 -3.09 -7.58 11.16
CA PRO A 41 -4.21 -7.40 12.09
C PRO A 41 -4.24 -8.43 13.23
N THR A 42 -3.81 -9.66 12.95
CA THR A 42 -3.75 -10.75 13.94
C THR A 42 -2.62 -10.60 14.95
N LEU A 43 -1.62 -9.75 14.65
CA LEU A 43 -0.47 -9.51 15.51
C LEU A 43 -0.54 -8.16 16.25
N LYS A 44 -1.53 -7.30 15.94
CA LYS A 44 -1.61 -5.92 16.45
C LYS A 44 -1.60 -5.78 17.97
N LYS A 45 -2.06 -6.80 18.71
CA LYS A 45 -2.05 -6.85 20.18
C LYS A 45 -0.82 -7.56 20.78
N VAL A 46 0.03 -8.12 19.92
CA VAL A 46 1.21 -8.92 20.31
C VAL A 46 2.49 -8.13 20.09
N VAL A 47 2.56 -7.35 19.00
CA VAL A 47 3.76 -6.59 18.63
C VAL A 47 3.65 -5.15 19.12
N ALA A 48 4.71 -4.65 19.77
CA ALA A 48 4.71 -3.30 20.36
C ALA A 48 4.77 -2.18 19.31
N ASP A 49 5.26 -2.47 18.10
CA ASP A 49 5.45 -1.52 17.01
C ASP A 49 4.30 -1.52 15.98
N SER A 50 3.17 -2.12 16.33
CA SER A 50 1.97 -2.15 15.48
C SER A 50 1.61 -0.76 14.97
N GLN A 51 1.36 -0.66 13.66
CA GLN A 51 0.92 0.55 12.98
C GLN A 51 -0.60 0.59 12.77
N LEU A 52 -1.32 -0.43 13.25
CA LEU A 52 -2.75 -0.58 13.07
C LEU A 52 -3.53 -0.07 14.29
N PRO A 53 -4.53 0.80 14.08
CA PRO A 53 -5.56 1.09 15.07
C PRO A 53 -6.33 -0.16 15.53
N GLU A 54 -6.98 -0.07 16.69
CA GLU A 54 -7.68 -1.22 17.29
C GLU A 54 -8.84 -1.75 16.45
N ASP A 55 -9.54 -0.88 15.72
CA ASP A 55 -10.71 -1.19 14.89
C ASP A 55 -10.35 -1.77 13.51
N VAL A 56 -9.07 -1.76 13.12
CA VAL A 56 -8.61 -2.32 11.84
C VAL A 56 -8.45 -3.84 11.92
N ASN A 57 -9.31 -4.58 11.21
CA ASN A 57 -9.31 -6.05 11.19
C ASN A 57 -8.77 -6.68 9.90
N SER A 58 -8.55 -5.88 8.85
CA SER A 58 -7.96 -6.34 7.59
C SER A 58 -7.14 -5.23 6.95
N VAL A 59 -6.09 -5.61 6.21
CA VAL A 59 -5.24 -4.71 5.44
C VAL A 59 -4.97 -5.35 4.09
N TYR A 60 -5.18 -4.57 3.02
CA TYR A 60 -4.81 -4.95 1.66
C TYR A 60 -3.92 -3.89 1.04
N GLU A 61 -3.03 -4.33 0.17
CA GLU A 61 -2.13 -3.46 -0.59
C GLU A 61 -2.47 -3.56 -2.08
N ILE A 62 -2.47 -2.42 -2.77
CA ILE A 62 -2.57 -2.34 -4.23
C ILE A 62 -1.22 -1.88 -4.75
N VAL A 63 -0.48 -2.79 -5.38
CA VAL A 63 0.80 -2.47 -6.02
C VAL A 63 0.54 -2.08 -7.46
N ILE A 64 1.16 -0.98 -7.90
CA ILE A 64 0.97 -0.40 -9.23
C ILE A 64 2.34 -0.22 -9.88
N ASN A 65 2.53 -0.84 -11.04
CA ASN A 65 3.66 -0.56 -11.93
C ASN A 65 3.14 0.25 -13.11
N GLY A 66 3.90 1.22 -13.61
CA GLY A 66 3.51 2.02 -14.75
C GLY A 66 4.68 2.49 -15.60
N LEU A 67 4.38 2.96 -16.81
CA LEU A 67 5.39 3.46 -17.74
C LEU A 67 5.96 4.84 -17.33
N THR A 68 5.18 5.63 -16.58
CA THR A 68 5.59 6.95 -16.06
C THR A 68 5.15 7.13 -14.61
N VAL A 69 5.80 8.05 -13.89
CA VAL A 69 5.44 8.40 -12.51
C VAL A 69 4.05 9.01 -12.46
N GLU A 70 3.70 9.81 -13.47
CA GLU A 70 2.42 10.48 -13.63
C GLU A 70 1.29 9.46 -13.81
N ALA A 71 1.51 8.42 -14.63
CA ALA A 71 0.56 7.32 -14.80
C ALA A 71 0.33 6.59 -13.47
N VAL A 72 1.40 6.29 -12.72
CA VAL A 72 1.30 5.66 -11.40
C VAL A 72 0.56 6.57 -10.41
N LYS A 73 0.88 7.86 -10.33
CA LYS A 73 0.19 8.82 -9.45
C LYS A 73 -1.29 8.93 -9.80
N LYS A 74 -1.65 9.01 -11.09
CA LYS A 74 -3.04 9.00 -11.55
C LYS A 74 -3.76 7.73 -11.10
N ALA A 75 -3.15 6.57 -11.32
CA ALA A 75 -3.71 5.28 -10.90
C ALA A 75 -3.91 5.19 -9.39
N MET A 76 -2.94 5.65 -8.59
CA MET A 76 -3.08 5.74 -7.13
C MET A 76 -4.28 6.62 -6.75
N GLY A 77 -4.41 7.81 -7.34
CA GLY A 77 -5.52 8.72 -7.07
C GLY A 77 -6.89 8.11 -7.39
N GLU A 78 -7.04 7.50 -8.57
CA GLU A 78 -8.27 6.81 -8.98
C GLU A 78 -8.62 5.63 -8.06
N GLY A 79 -7.61 4.86 -7.65
CA GLY A 79 -7.77 3.74 -6.71
C GLY A 79 -8.24 4.22 -5.34
N ILE A 80 -7.60 5.24 -4.80
CA ILE A 80 -7.91 5.79 -3.47
C ILE A 80 -9.32 6.39 -3.46
N LYS A 81 -9.66 7.24 -4.44
CA LYS A 81 -10.99 7.86 -4.55
C LYS A 81 -12.10 6.82 -4.64
N ALA A 82 -11.84 5.69 -5.32
CA ALA A 82 -12.81 4.59 -5.36
C ALA A 82 -12.89 3.83 -4.03
N ALA A 83 -11.74 3.56 -3.39
CA ALA A 83 -11.69 2.81 -2.15
C ALA A 83 -12.40 3.52 -0.98
N ILE A 84 -12.23 4.84 -0.85
CA ILE A 84 -12.86 5.60 0.26
C ILE A 84 -14.39 5.61 0.22
N ASN A 85 -14.99 5.29 -0.93
CA ASN A 85 -16.44 5.20 -1.08
C ASN A 85 -17.00 3.82 -0.64
N VAL A 86 -16.13 2.87 -0.28
CA VAL A 86 -16.54 1.54 0.18
C VAL A 86 -16.80 1.59 1.69
N PRO A 87 -18.01 1.20 2.16
CA PRO A 87 -18.31 1.13 3.58
C PRO A 87 -17.32 0.23 4.33
N GLY A 88 -16.84 0.70 5.49
CA GLY A 88 -15.88 -0.03 6.33
C GLY A 88 -14.41 0.22 6.02
N VAL A 89 -14.08 1.05 5.01
CA VAL A 89 -12.71 1.54 4.84
C VAL A 89 -12.40 2.59 5.91
N LEU A 90 -11.47 2.27 6.80
CA LEU A 90 -11.11 3.13 7.94
C LEU A 90 -9.99 4.12 7.64
N ARG A 91 -9.01 3.71 6.83
CA ARG A 91 -7.82 4.50 6.55
C ARG A 91 -7.17 4.12 5.23
N ILE A 92 -6.55 5.10 4.58
CA ILE A 92 -5.63 4.92 3.46
C ILE A 92 -4.22 5.29 3.91
N SER A 93 -3.24 4.49 3.50
CA SER A 93 -1.81 4.72 3.73
C SER A 93 -1.00 4.24 2.52
N ALA A 94 0.32 4.44 2.54
CA ALA A 94 1.24 3.97 1.51
C ALA A 94 2.52 3.37 2.13
N GLY A 95 2.93 2.22 1.61
CA GLY A 95 4.19 1.59 1.97
C GLY A 95 5.39 2.40 1.47
N ASN A 96 6.45 2.47 2.26
CA ASN A 96 7.71 3.11 1.86
C ASN A 96 8.88 2.47 2.61
N TYR A 97 10.10 2.79 2.16
CA TYR A 97 11.34 2.30 2.76
C TYR A 97 12.19 3.43 3.34
N GLY A 98 11.55 4.42 3.97
CA GLY A 98 12.22 5.57 4.58
C GLY A 98 12.94 6.48 3.57
N GLY A 99 12.57 6.42 2.29
CA GLY A 99 13.20 7.21 1.23
C GLY A 99 14.61 6.74 0.82
N LYS A 100 15.04 5.55 1.26
CA LYS A 100 16.41 5.06 1.04
C LYS A 100 16.59 4.10 -0.15
N LEU A 101 15.49 3.55 -0.69
CA LEU A 101 15.54 2.51 -1.73
C LEU A 101 15.06 2.99 -3.10
N GLY A 102 13.89 3.63 -3.17
CA GLY A 102 13.28 4.05 -4.42
C GLY A 102 13.62 5.50 -4.79
N PRO A 103 13.92 5.81 -6.07
CA PRO A 103 14.18 7.18 -6.52
C PRO A 103 12.91 8.02 -6.62
N TYR A 104 11.75 7.39 -6.75
CA TYR A 104 10.45 8.05 -6.91
C TYR A 104 9.67 8.13 -5.60
N LYS A 105 8.98 9.25 -5.39
CA LYS A 105 8.11 9.49 -4.24
C LYS A 105 6.73 9.95 -4.73
N ALA A 106 5.69 9.30 -4.22
CA ALA A 106 4.30 9.65 -4.50
C ALA A 106 3.59 9.95 -3.18
N PHE A 107 3.70 11.20 -2.72
CA PHE A 107 3.04 11.63 -1.49
C PHE A 107 1.52 11.64 -1.70
N LEU A 108 0.76 11.02 -0.79
CA LEU A 108 -0.69 10.84 -0.94
C LEU A 108 -1.44 12.17 -1.07
N LYS A 109 -1.01 13.20 -0.35
CA LYS A 109 -1.56 14.55 -0.47
C LYS A 109 -1.44 15.09 -1.90
N GLU A 110 -0.23 15.04 -2.48
CA GLU A 110 0.02 15.47 -3.86
C GLU A 110 -0.80 14.65 -4.86
N VAL A 111 -0.82 13.32 -4.69
CA VAL A 111 -1.59 12.38 -5.54
C VAL A 111 -3.08 12.73 -5.57
N LEU A 112 -3.62 13.22 -4.45
CA LEU A 112 -5.02 13.59 -4.32
C LEU A 112 -5.29 15.08 -4.60
N GLY A 113 -4.25 15.89 -4.85
CA GLY A 113 -4.38 17.34 -5.00
C GLY A 113 -4.81 18.05 -3.71
N LEU A 114 -4.47 17.48 -2.55
CA LEU A 114 -4.78 18.03 -1.23
C LEU A 114 -3.58 18.86 -0.73
N SER A 115 -3.84 20.08 -0.25
CA SER A 115 -2.87 20.94 0.46
C SER A 115 -2.60 20.44 1.88
#